data_AF-A0A089LKJ9-F1
#
_entry.id   AF-A0A089LKJ9-F1
#
_cell.length_a   1.000
_cell.length_b   1.000
_cell.length_c   1.000
_cell.angle_alpha   90.00
_cell.angle_beta   90.00
_cell.angle_gamma   90.00
#
_symmetry.space_group_name_H-M   'P 1'
#
loop_
_entity.id
_entity.type
_entity.pdbx_description
1 polymer ?
#
loop_
_entity_poly.entity_id
_entity_poly.type
_entity_poly.pdbx_seq_one_letter_code
_entity_poly.pdbx_strand_id
1 'polypeptide(L)'
;MATSEELIAQYVLTDERLRALVQSLEVGNISNRRRQQLLRQVEVIIEELTSSAGQGLADLVGSEYRNGAAIAVEQMTAAGIAAEAVNSSLKIIIHQQAAQTISDEGFYSILEASEHMSRDAKRRIETAVSRANEQSLIQGVSRRQATKNAVAEVNKQGITGMIAKNGAEIPADKYMAGVVQYHQRKAHVTGTENMAVQNGQDLVYVNSVGITCSMCAKYQGRVYSISGADKRFPKLELRPPYHSHCVHSLSVWVEEYTPAAEVEQTIKDSNRSFEQESRTEANIKRYNELQREKSRKNETRKQWIRYKATLPDDTPDLKQFASNKVRGTKKYGELQELYRAANIEIKKKGG
;
A
#
# COMPACT_ATOMS: atom_id res chain seq x y z
N MET A 1 19.48 0.48 4.54
CA MET A 1 18.26 1.31 4.68
C MET A 1 17.12 0.47 4.14
N ALA A 2 16.03 0.33 4.89
CA ALA A 2 14.91 -0.49 4.46
C ALA A 2 14.25 0.11 3.20
N THR A 3 14.12 -0.68 2.14
CA THR A 3 13.39 -0.27 0.93
C THR A 3 11.88 -0.37 1.15
N SER A 4 11.09 0.33 0.33
CA SER A 4 9.64 0.17 0.32
C SER A 4 9.21 -1.29 0.10
N GLU A 5 9.98 -2.04 -0.69
CA GLU A 5 9.72 -3.45 -0.99
C GLU A 5 9.95 -4.34 0.25
N GLU A 6 11.01 -4.09 1.02
CA GLU A 6 11.31 -4.81 2.26
C GLU A 6 10.22 -4.59 3.32
N LEU A 7 9.76 -3.35 3.51
CA LEU A 7 8.64 -3.04 4.41
C LEU A 7 7.35 -3.77 4.02
N ILE A 8 7.01 -3.76 2.72
CA ILE A 8 5.81 -4.46 2.23
C ILE A 8 5.97 -5.97 2.41
N ALA A 9 7.17 -6.52 2.19
CA ALA A 9 7.46 -7.93 2.38
C ALA A 9 7.25 -8.37 3.84
N GLN A 10 7.57 -7.53 4.83
CA GLN A 10 7.31 -7.84 6.24
C GLN A 10 5.83 -8.06 6.54
N TYR A 11 4.93 -7.26 5.95
CA TYR A 11 3.49 -7.44 6.09
C TYR A 11 2.99 -8.71 5.39
N VAL A 12 3.55 -9.07 4.24
CA VAL A 12 3.24 -10.33 3.54
C VAL A 12 3.67 -11.53 4.38
N LEU A 13 4.90 -11.52 4.90
CA LEU A 13 5.43 -12.58 5.75
C LEU A 13 4.62 -12.70 7.04
N THR A 14 4.20 -11.58 7.63
CA THR A 14 3.39 -11.58 8.84
C THR A 14 1.98 -12.14 8.59
N ASP A 15 1.34 -11.76 7.48
CA ASP A 15 0.08 -12.39 7.03
C ASP A 15 0.22 -13.91 6.93
N GLU A 16 1.29 -14.40 6.31
CA GLU A 16 1.55 -15.84 6.17
C GLU A 16 1.78 -16.52 7.52
N ARG A 17 2.59 -15.93 8.40
CA ARG A 17 2.83 -16.44 9.77
C ARG A 17 1.54 -16.53 10.58
N LEU A 18 0.70 -15.50 10.54
CA LEU A 18 -0.58 -15.47 11.26
C LEU A 18 -1.58 -16.50 10.69
N ARG A 19 -1.68 -16.63 9.37
CA ARG A 19 -2.53 -17.67 8.75
C ARG A 19 -2.03 -19.08 9.04
N ALA A 20 -0.71 -19.29 9.05
CA ALA A 20 -0.10 -20.56 9.45
C ALA A 20 -0.35 -20.88 10.93
N LEU A 21 -0.36 -19.86 11.79
CA LEU A 21 -0.71 -20.02 13.21
C LEU A 21 -2.15 -20.49 13.38
N VAL A 22 -3.10 -19.92 12.63
CA VAL A 22 -4.50 -20.40 12.57
C VAL A 22 -4.55 -21.84 12.01
N GLN A 23 -3.78 -22.13 10.95
CA GLN A 23 -3.70 -23.46 10.33
C GLN A 23 -3.22 -24.54 11.31
N SER A 24 -2.33 -24.17 12.24
CA SER A 24 -1.76 -25.11 13.23
C SER A 24 -2.83 -25.77 14.11
N LEU A 25 -4.03 -25.18 14.23
CA LEU A 25 -5.15 -25.77 14.96
C LEU A 25 -5.47 -27.20 14.48
N GLU A 26 -5.25 -27.52 13.20
CA GLU A 26 -5.57 -28.84 12.61
C GLU A 26 -4.75 -30.01 13.17
N VAL A 27 -3.54 -29.77 13.69
CA VAL A 27 -2.57 -30.83 14.04
C VAL A 27 -2.54 -31.17 15.53
N GLY A 28 -3.25 -30.43 16.40
CA GLY A 28 -3.20 -30.67 17.84
C GLY A 28 -4.54 -30.54 18.54
N ASN A 29 -4.55 -30.72 19.87
CA ASN A 29 -5.77 -30.59 20.67
C ASN A 29 -6.27 -29.12 20.72
N ILE A 30 -7.58 -28.93 20.86
CA ILE A 30 -8.20 -27.60 21.03
C ILE A 30 -8.40 -27.33 22.53
N SER A 31 -7.32 -27.38 23.29
CA SER A 31 -7.38 -27.07 24.73
C SER A 31 -7.38 -25.56 24.97
N ASN A 32 -8.00 -25.12 26.07
CA ASN A 32 -7.94 -23.72 26.51
C ASN A 32 -6.50 -23.22 26.66
N ARG A 33 -5.60 -24.06 27.18
CA ARG A 33 -4.17 -23.74 27.32
C ARG A 33 -3.53 -23.45 25.96
N ARG A 34 -3.77 -24.31 24.96
CA ARG A 34 -3.22 -24.12 23.62
C ARG A 34 -3.80 -22.88 22.94
N ARG A 35 -5.10 -22.64 23.09
CA ARG A 35 -5.75 -21.42 22.59
C ARG A 35 -5.07 -20.17 23.13
N GLN A 36 -4.88 -20.07 24.45
CA GLN A 36 -4.18 -18.96 25.08
C GLN A 36 -2.73 -18.81 24.60
N GLN A 37 -2.04 -19.93 24.34
CA GLN A 37 -0.71 -19.91 23.74
C GLN A 37 -0.72 -19.32 22.31
N LEU A 38 -1.68 -19.70 21.47
CA LEU A 38 -1.79 -19.16 20.11
C LEU A 38 -2.11 -17.65 20.14
N LEU A 39 -2.98 -17.19 21.03
CA LEU A 39 -3.29 -15.76 21.18
C LEU A 39 -2.05 -14.94 21.58
N ARG A 40 -1.23 -15.46 22.49
CA ARG A 40 0.06 -14.83 22.84
C ARG A 40 1.05 -14.84 21.67
N GLN A 41 1.08 -15.91 20.87
CA GLN A 41 1.93 -15.96 19.68
C GLN A 41 1.49 -14.92 18.63
N VAL A 42 0.19 -14.63 18.50
CA VAL A 42 -0.29 -13.51 17.68
C VAL A 42 0.31 -12.19 18.18
N GLU A 43 0.25 -11.93 19.49
CA GLU A 43 0.79 -10.69 20.09
C GLU A 43 2.28 -10.53 19.79
N VAL A 44 3.08 -11.57 20.03
CA VAL A 44 4.53 -11.55 19.75
C VAL A 44 4.81 -11.27 18.26
N ILE A 45 4.10 -11.94 17.34
CA ILE A 45 4.26 -11.71 15.90
C ILE A 45 3.93 -10.27 15.51
N ILE A 46 2.89 -9.69 16.12
CA ILE A 46 2.47 -8.31 15.84
C ILE A 46 3.46 -7.30 16.44
N GLU A 47 3.95 -7.53 17.66
CA GLU A 47 4.96 -6.65 18.29
C GLU A 47 6.27 -6.62 17.49
N GLU A 48 6.74 -7.78 17.01
CA GLU A 48 7.88 -7.88 16.09
C GLU A 48 7.66 -7.05 14.82
N LEU A 49 6.47 -7.18 14.21
CA LEU A 49 6.10 -6.42 13.01
C LEU A 49 6.07 -4.92 13.29
N THR A 50 5.35 -4.47 14.33
CA THR A 50 5.18 -3.05 14.63
C THR A 50 6.53 -2.36 14.88
N SER A 51 7.41 -3.01 15.66
CA SER A 51 8.75 -2.48 15.94
C SER A 51 9.60 -2.37 14.68
N SER A 52 9.68 -3.45 13.88
CA SER A 52 10.50 -3.47 12.67
C SER A 52 9.96 -2.53 11.58
N ALA A 53 8.64 -2.51 11.37
CA ALA A 53 8.00 -1.65 10.39
C ALA A 53 8.13 -0.16 10.77
N GLY A 54 8.02 0.17 12.06
CA GLY A 54 8.21 1.53 12.57
C GLY A 54 9.61 2.07 12.28
N GLN A 55 10.65 1.28 12.60
CA GLN A 55 12.03 1.66 12.31
C GLN A 55 12.28 1.78 10.80
N GLY A 56 11.83 0.80 10.01
CA GLY A 56 12.05 0.83 8.56
C GLY A 56 11.32 2.00 7.88
N LEU A 57 10.14 2.38 8.35
CA LEU A 57 9.42 3.56 7.86
C LEU A 57 10.17 4.86 8.20
N ALA A 58 10.68 5.00 9.43
CA ALA A 58 11.45 6.19 9.81
C ALA A 58 12.71 6.35 8.94
N ASP A 59 13.44 5.25 8.70
CA ASP A 59 14.61 5.23 7.81
C ASP A 59 14.23 5.63 6.37
N LEU A 60 13.14 5.06 5.85
CA LEU A 60 12.64 5.35 4.50
C LEU A 60 12.26 6.83 4.36
N VAL A 61 11.46 7.37 5.29
CA VAL A 61 11.04 8.78 5.29
C VAL A 61 12.27 9.68 5.35
N GLY A 62 13.21 9.42 6.26
CA GLY A 62 14.43 10.21 6.37
C GLY A 62 15.30 10.16 5.10
N SER A 63 15.42 8.99 4.48
CA SER A 63 16.17 8.81 3.23
C SER A 63 15.53 9.57 2.06
N GLU A 64 14.24 9.41 1.86
CA GLU A 64 13.51 10.03 0.75
C GLU A 64 13.38 11.53 0.91
N TYR A 65 13.23 12.01 2.14
CA TYR A 65 13.26 13.44 2.44
C TYR A 65 14.61 14.05 2.02
N ARG A 66 15.72 13.44 2.44
CA ARG A 66 17.07 13.88 2.05
C ARG A 66 17.29 13.80 0.55
N ASN A 67 16.76 12.76 -0.09
CA ASN A 67 16.82 12.61 -1.54
C ASN A 67 16.09 13.74 -2.26
N GLY A 68 14.84 14.04 -1.86
CA GLY A 68 14.08 15.15 -2.42
C GLY A 68 14.75 16.51 -2.24
N ALA A 69 15.38 16.73 -1.08
CA ALA A 69 16.16 17.93 -0.80
C ALA A 69 17.44 18.01 -1.67
N ALA A 70 18.18 16.91 -1.83
CA ALA A 70 19.36 16.85 -2.67
C ALA A 70 19.02 17.10 -4.16
N ILE A 71 17.94 16.49 -4.65
CA ILE A 71 17.43 16.72 -6.01
C ILE A 71 17.08 18.19 -6.24
N ALA A 72 16.51 18.88 -5.24
CA ALA A 72 16.23 20.32 -5.36
C ALA A 72 17.51 21.14 -5.54
N VAL A 73 18.58 20.80 -4.80
CA VAL A 73 19.91 21.44 -4.95
C VAL A 73 20.47 21.20 -6.35
N GLU A 74 20.41 19.96 -6.83
CA GLU A 74 20.85 19.59 -8.18
C GLU A 74 20.06 20.37 -9.26
N GLN A 75 18.74 20.46 -9.11
CA GLN A 75 17.86 21.19 -10.02
C GLN A 75 18.17 22.68 -10.08
N MET A 76 18.36 23.32 -8.91
CA MET A 76 18.74 24.74 -8.84
C MET A 76 20.09 25.00 -9.51
N THR A 77 21.06 24.12 -9.27
CA THR A 77 22.40 24.23 -9.86
C THR A 77 22.35 24.04 -11.38
N ALA A 78 21.63 23.00 -11.83
CA ALA A 78 21.45 22.71 -13.26
C ALA A 78 20.67 23.81 -14.00
N ALA A 79 19.79 24.52 -13.29
CA ALA A 79 19.06 25.66 -13.84
C ALA A 79 19.90 26.94 -13.95
N GLY A 80 21.13 26.97 -13.42
CA GLY A 80 22.07 28.09 -13.57
C GLY A 80 22.40 28.86 -12.29
N ILE A 81 21.82 28.49 -11.14
CA ILE A 81 22.21 29.07 -9.85
C ILE A 81 23.62 28.56 -9.51
N ALA A 82 24.54 29.47 -9.19
CA ALA A 82 25.90 29.11 -8.80
C ALA A 82 25.89 28.15 -7.59
N ALA A 83 26.68 27.08 -7.64
CA ALA A 83 26.66 26.01 -6.63
C ALA A 83 26.96 26.53 -5.22
N GLU A 84 27.88 27.50 -5.11
CA GLU A 84 28.24 28.18 -3.86
C GLU A 84 27.13 29.09 -3.30
N ALA A 85 26.17 29.51 -4.14
CA ALA A 85 25.01 30.29 -3.72
C ALA A 85 23.86 29.40 -3.20
N VAL A 86 23.87 28.10 -3.52
CA VAL A 86 22.84 27.15 -3.06
C VAL A 86 23.19 26.67 -1.65
N ASN A 87 22.34 27.02 -0.69
CA ASN A 87 22.39 26.45 0.65
C ASN A 87 21.85 25.01 0.63
N SER A 88 22.77 24.06 0.50
CA SER A 88 22.51 22.62 0.50
C SER A 88 22.43 21.99 1.90
N SER A 89 22.80 22.73 2.95
CA SER A 89 22.76 22.23 4.33
C SER A 89 21.33 22.19 4.85
N LEU A 90 20.90 21.07 5.44
CA LEU A 90 19.54 20.97 5.99
C LEU A 90 19.43 21.81 7.26
N LYS A 91 18.66 22.90 7.22
CA LYS A 91 18.29 23.67 8.42
C LYS A 91 17.51 22.77 9.38
N ILE A 92 18.15 22.40 10.48
CA ILE A 92 17.69 21.38 11.43
C ILE A 92 16.21 21.54 11.78
N ILE A 93 15.80 22.75 12.22
CA ILE A 93 14.45 22.98 12.74
C ILE A 93 13.37 22.64 11.71
N ILE A 94 13.45 23.20 10.50
CA ILE A 94 12.40 23.05 9.48
C ILE A 94 12.41 21.63 8.90
N HIS A 95 13.59 21.13 8.55
CA HIS A 95 13.71 19.85 7.84
C HIS A 95 13.47 18.65 8.75
N GLN A 96 14.00 18.66 9.98
CA GLN A 96 13.81 17.56 10.91
C GLN A 96 12.35 17.49 11.38
N GLN A 97 11.71 18.62 11.68
CA GLN A 97 10.32 18.64 12.12
C GLN A 97 9.37 18.13 11.02
N ALA A 98 9.61 18.50 9.76
CA ALA A 98 8.83 18.03 8.63
C ALA A 98 8.98 16.52 8.42
N ALA A 99 10.20 16.00 8.44
CA ALA A 99 10.45 14.56 8.34
C ALA A 99 9.80 13.79 9.50
N GLN A 100 9.93 14.30 10.73
CA GLN A 100 9.32 13.68 11.93
C GLN A 100 7.79 13.62 11.81
N THR A 101 7.15 14.71 11.37
CA THR A 101 5.69 14.76 11.18
C THR A 101 5.22 13.68 10.20
N ILE A 102 5.95 13.48 9.10
CA ILE A 102 5.63 12.43 8.10
C ILE A 102 5.84 11.04 8.70
N SER A 103 6.90 10.83 9.48
CA SER A 103 7.14 9.58 10.19
C SER A 103 6.03 9.27 11.20
N ASP A 104 5.58 10.26 11.97
CA ASP A 104 4.52 10.10 12.98
C ASP A 104 3.18 9.71 12.33
N GLU A 105 2.79 10.39 11.26
CA GLU A 105 1.59 10.04 10.48
C GLU A 105 1.61 8.59 9.98
N GLY A 106 2.75 8.16 9.43
CA GLY A 106 2.89 6.80 8.95
C GLY A 106 2.96 5.77 10.08
N PHE A 107 3.52 6.14 11.24
CA PHE A 107 3.52 5.29 12.43
C PHE A 107 2.10 5.04 12.96
N TYR A 108 1.22 6.05 12.96
CA TYR A 108 -0.19 5.83 13.28
C TYR A 108 -0.87 4.82 12.35
N SER A 109 -0.55 4.87 11.05
CA SER A 109 -1.07 3.89 10.08
C SER A 109 -0.54 2.47 10.34
N ILE A 110 0.72 2.34 10.77
CA ILE A 110 1.33 1.06 11.19
C ILE A 110 0.61 0.51 12.43
N LEU A 111 0.35 1.35 13.43
CA LEU A 111 -0.35 0.96 14.66
C LEU A 111 -1.78 0.49 14.35
N GLU A 112 -2.52 1.25 13.54
CA GLU A 112 -3.87 0.89 13.10
C GLU A 112 -3.86 -0.48 12.38
N ALA A 113 -2.94 -0.67 11.43
CA ALA A 113 -2.81 -1.94 10.71
C ALA A 113 -2.48 -3.11 11.65
N SER A 114 -1.51 -2.90 12.54
CA SER A 114 -1.06 -3.92 13.50
C SER A 114 -2.17 -4.34 14.43
N GLU A 115 -2.97 -3.38 14.91
CA GLU A 115 -4.11 -3.64 15.77
C GLU A 115 -5.21 -4.41 15.05
N HIS A 116 -5.54 -4.02 13.80
CA HIS A 116 -6.50 -4.76 12.97
C HIS A 116 -6.04 -6.19 12.70
N MET A 117 -4.76 -6.39 12.37
CA MET A 117 -4.19 -7.70 12.14
C MET A 117 -4.26 -8.58 13.38
N SER A 118 -3.91 -8.02 14.55
CA SER A 118 -4.00 -8.70 15.85
C SER A 118 -5.45 -9.13 16.14
N ARG A 119 -6.40 -8.18 16.03
CA ARG A 119 -7.82 -8.43 16.27
C ARG A 119 -8.38 -9.49 15.31
N ASP A 120 -8.05 -9.41 14.02
CA ASP A 120 -8.51 -10.37 13.02
C ASP A 120 -7.94 -11.78 13.26
N ALA A 121 -6.62 -11.90 13.49
CA ALA A 121 -6.00 -13.20 13.76
C ALA A 121 -6.57 -13.86 15.04
N LYS A 122 -6.72 -13.11 16.13
CA LYS A 122 -7.33 -13.62 17.37
C LYS A 122 -8.79 -14.05 17.14
N ARG A 123 -9.58 -13.22 16.43
CA ARG A 123 -10.96 -13.53 16.06
C ARG A 123 -11.07 -14.81 15.22
N ARG A 124 -10.15 -15.05 14.29
CA ARG A 124 -10.13 -16.26 13.46
C ARG A 124 -9.83 -17.51 14.29
N ILE A 125 -8.90 -17.43 15.23
CA ILE A 125 -8.62 -18.53 16.18
C ILE A 125 -9.89 -18.86 16.97
N GLU A 126 -10.52 -17.86 17.61
CA GLU A 126 -11.72 -18.07 18.43
C GLU A 126 -12.90 -18.60 17.59
N THR A 127 -13.12 -18.02 16.40
CA THR A 127 -14.17 -18.47 15.48
C THR A 127 -13.92 -19.91 15.03
N ALA A 128 -12.69 -20.27 14.68
CA ALA A 128 -12.36 -21.62 14.25
C ALA A 128 -12.63 -22.65 15.36
N VAL A 129 -12.26 -22.33 16.60
CA VAL A 129 -12.55 -23.17 17.77
C VAL A 129 -14.05 -23.31 18.00
N SER A 130 -14.80 -22.21 17.97
CA SER A 130 -16.25 -22.23 18.16
C SER A 130 -16.95 -23.06 17.09
N ARG A 131 -16.62 -22.85 15.81
CA ARG A 131 -17.19 -23.60 14.68
C ARG A 131 -16.82 -25.08 14.72
N ALA A 132 -15.59 -25.43 15.09
CA ALA A 132 -15.19 -26.82 15.24
C ALA A 132 -15.99 -27.54 16.34
N ASN A 133 -16.25 -26.87 17.46
CA ASN A 133 -17.09 -27.41 18.53
C ASN A 133 -18.55 -27.58 18.10
N GLU A 134 -19.11 -26.57 17.42
CA GLU A 134 -20.48 -26.62 16.87
C GLU A 134 -20.66 -27.82 15.93
N GLN A 135 -19.79 -27.97 14.93
CA GLN A 135 -19.84 -29.07 13.97
C GLN A 135 -19.63 -30.44 14.64
N SER A 136 -18.74 -30.52 15.64
CA SER A 136 -18.46 -31.79 16.29
C SER A 136 -19.56 -32.24 17.24
N LEU A 137 -20.17 -31.32 18.00
CA LEU A 137 -21.16 -31.65 19.02
C LEU A 137 -22.57 -31.77 18.46
N ILE A 138 -22.93 -30.89 17.52
CA ILE A 138 -24.30 -30.79 17.00
C ILE A 138 -24.46 -31.67 15.76
N GLN A 139 -23.49 -31.65 14.85
CA GLN A 139 -23.60 -32.28 13.53
C GLN A 139 -22.92 -33.66 13.47
N GLY A 140 -22.35 -34.12 14.58
CA GLY A 140 -21.70 -35.44 14.67
C GLY A 140 -20.44 -35.58 13.80
N VAL A 141 -19.88 -34.48 13.30
CA VAL A 141 -18.65 -34.50 12.50
C VAL A 141 -17.47 -34.85 13.41
N SER A 142 -16.51 -35.64 12.91
CA SER A 142 -15.31 -35.94 13.69
C SER A 142 -14.56 -34.65 14.03
N ARG A 143 -14.05 -34.52 15.27
CA ARG A 143 -13.31 -33.32 15.72
C ARG A 143 -12.24 -32.88 14.74
N ARG A 144 -11.46 -33.84 14.21
CA ARG A 144 -10.41 -33.56 13.23
C ARG A 144 -10.97 -32.89 11.97
N GLN A 145 -12.07 -33.39 11.44
CA GLN A 145 -12.69 -32.82 10.24
C GLN A 145 -13.36 -31.47 10.54
N ALA A 146 -14.03 -31.34 11.68
CA ALA A 146 -14.64 -30.10 12.13
C ALA A 146 -13.61 -28.96 12.24
N THR A 147 -12.43 -29.24 12.80
CA THR A 147 -11.32 -28.27 12.86
C THR A 147 -10.84 -27.86 11.46
N LYS A 148 -10.64 -28.82 10.56
CA LYS A 148 -10.21 -28.54 9.18
C LYS A 148 -11.21 -27.65 8.45
N ASN A 149 -12.50 -27.94 8.56
CA ASN A 149 -13.56 -27.14 7.95
C ASN A 149 -13.55 -25.70 8.49
N ALA A 150 -13.48 -25.55 9.82
CA ALA A 150 -13.50 -24.26 10.49
C ALA A 150 -12.26 -23.40 10.17
N VAL A 151 -11.07 -24.01 10.17
CA VAL A 151 -9.81 -23.36 9.77
C VAL A 151 -9.87 -22.92 8.31
N ALA A 152 -10.31 -23.81 7.42
CA ALA A 152 -10.46 -23.49 6.00
C ALA A 152 -11.46 -22.35 5.77
N GLU A 153 -12.52 -22.23 6.58
CA GLU A 153 -13.50 -21.14 6.51
C GLU A 153 -12.89 -19.79 6.89
N VAL A 154 -12.22 -19.71 8.05
CA VAL A 154 -11.66 -18.46 8.56
C VAL A 154 -10.42 -17.99 7.79
N ASN A 155 -9.73 -18.87 7.05
CA ASN A 155 -8.54 -18.55 6.27
C ASN A 155 -8.80 -18.23 4.78
N LYS A 156 -10.06 -18.05 4.35
CA LYS A 156 -10.43 -17.77 2.93
C LYS A 156 -9.93 -16.44 2.36
N GLN A 157 -9.37 -15.58 3.19
CA GLN A 157 -8.83 -14.28 2.81
C GLN A 157 -7.56 -13.98 3.63
N GLY A 158 -6.73 -13.04 3.14
CA GLY A 158 -5.60 -12.54 3.91
C GLY A 158 -6.05 -11.89 5.23
N ILE A 159 -5.13 -11.77 6.18
CA ILE A 159 -5.32 -11.06 7.44
C ILE A 159 -5.68 -9.61 7.13
N THR A 160 -6.75 -9.15 7.75
CA THR A 160 -7.28 -7.80 7.56
C THR A 160 -6.39 -6.81 8.30
N GLY A 161 -5.90 -5.78 7.59
CA GLY A 161 -5.17 -4.65 8.19
C GLY A 161 -5.94 -3.34 8.19
N MET A 162 -7.07 -3.26 7.49
CA MET A 162 -7.94 -2.08 7.55
C MET A 162 -9.38 -2.48 7.26
N ILE A 163 -10.32 -1.79 7.90
CA ILE A 163 -11.73 -1.81 7.53
C ILE A 163 -12.08 -0.46 6.90
N ALA A 164 -12.43 -0.47 5.61
CA ALA A 164 -12.82 0.75 4.92
C ALA A 164 -14.18 1.26 5.42
N LYS A 165 -14.48 2.54 5.17
CA LYS A 165 -15.75 3.18 5.58
C LYS A 165 -17.01 2.45 5.10
N ASN A 166 -16.93 1.75 3.97
CA ASN A 166 -18.02 0.95 3.41
C ASN A 166 -18.08 -0.49 3.96
N GLY A 167 -17.30 -0.81 5.00
CA GLY A 167 -17.22 -2.13 5.62
C GLY A 167 -16.31 -3.12 4.90
N ALA A 168 -15.63 -2.74 3.81
CA ALA A 168 -14.73 -3.65 3.12
C ALA A 168 -13.49 -3.94 3.97
N GLU A 169 -13.23 -5.22 4.21
CA GLU A 169 -11.99 -5.70 4.85
C GLU A 169 -10.85 -5.71 3.82
N ILE A 170 -9.81 -4.93 4.08
CA ILE A 170 -8.63 -4.80 3.21
C ILE A 170 -7.47 -5.62 3.81
N PRO A 171 -6.86 -6.52 3.02
CA PRO A 171 -5.66 -7.24 3.45
C PRO A 171 -4.53 -6.30 3.86
N ALA A 172 -3.85 -6.62 4.96
CA ALA A 172 -2.86 -5.74 5.58
C ALA A 172 -1.71 -5.37 4.63
N ASP A 173 -1.20 -6.34 3.88
CA ASP A 173 -0.15 -6.13 2.89
C ASP A 173 -0.55 -5.11 1.80
N LYS A 174 -1.81 -5.16 1.34
CA LYS A 174 -2.33 -4.22 0.34
C LYS A 174 -2.51 -2.82 0.90
N TYR A 175 -3.04 -2.72 2.11
CA TYR A 175 -3.20 -1.43 2.79
C TYR A 175 -1.83 -0.78 3.00
N MET A 176 -0.89 -1.53 3.58
CA MET A 176 0.43 -1.02 3.91
C MET A 176 1.31 -0.70 2.70
N ALA A 177 1.15 -1.41 1.58
CA ALA A 177 1.77 -0.99 0.33
C ALA A 177 1.35 0.43 -0.09
N GLY A 178 0.08 0.79 0.12
CA GLY A 178 -0.41 2.13 -0.12
C GLY A 178 0.15 3.16 0.85
N VAL A 179 0.19 2.83 2.14
CA VAL A 179 0.74 3.68 3.22
C VAL A 179 2.21 3.97 3.00
N VAL A 180 3.03 2.94 2.77
CA VAL A 180 4.48 3.07 2.58
C VAL A 180 4.78 3.96 1.39
N GLN A 181 4.17 3.70 0.23
CA GLN A 181 4.41 4.50 -0.97
C GLN A 181 3.91 5.94 -0.86
N TYR A 182 2.81 6.16 -0.13
CA TYR A 182 2.31 7.49 0.15
C TYR A 182 3.34 8.28 0.98
N HIS A 183 3.82 7.74 2.10
CA HIS A 183 4.77 8.45 2.96
C HIS A 183 6.14 8.60 2.30
N GLN A 184 6.58 7.62 1.50
CA GLN A 184 7.78 7.71 0.67
C GLN A 184 7.70 8.93 -0.27
N ARG A 185 6.61 9.05 -1.03
CA ARG A 185 6.45 10.16 -1.96
C ARG A 185 6.26 11.50 -1.25
N LYS A 186 5.50 11.52 -0.15
CA LYS A 186 5.29 12.72 0.66
C LYS A 186 6.61 13.25 1.21
N ALA A 187 7.45 12.37 1.76
CA ALA A 187 8.79 12.73 2.25
C ALA A 187 9.65 13.38 1.17
N HIS A 188 9.74 12.75 -0.01
CA HIS A 188 10.48 13.30 -1.13
C HIS A 188 9.95 14.68 -1.56
N VAL A 189 8.63 14.82 -1.72
CA VAL A 189 8.01 16.08 -2.16
C VAL A 189 8.25 17.20 -1.15
N THR A 190 8.05 16.92 0.14
CA THR A 190 8.28 17.89 1.21
C THR A 190 9.76 18.26 1.34
N GLY A 191 10.68 17.33 1.14
CA GLY A 191 12.12 17.60 1.10
C GLY A 191 12.48 18.57 -0.03
N THR A 192 11.93 18.35 -1.23
CA THR A 192 12.11 19.26 -2.38
C THR A 192 11.54 20.65 -2.10
N GLU A 193 10.30 20.74 -1.62
CA GLU A 193 9.63 22.01 -1.31
C GLU A 193 10.40 22.81 -0.25
N ASN A 194 10.75 22.19 0.87
CA ASN A 194 11.45 22.87 1.95
C ASN A 194 12.85 23.34 1.53
N MET A 195 13.52 22.59 0.66
CA MET A 195 14.81 23.00 0.10
C MET A 195 14.67 24.19 -0.87
N ALA A 196 13.61 24.22 -1.68
CA ALA A 196 13.29 25.35 -2.54
C ALA A 196 13.07 26.63 -1.70
N VAL A 197 12.18 26.56 -0.71
CA VAL A 197 11.87 27.69 0.20
C VAL A 197 13.11 28.15 0.94
N GLN A 198 13.94 27.22 1.43
CA GLN A 198 15.19 27.55 2.12
C GLN A 198 16.14 28.40 1.28
N ASN A 199 16.11 28.20 -0.04
CA ASN A 199 16.94 28.90 -1.03
C ASN A 199 16.20 30.06 -1.71
N GLY A 200 15.11 30.54 -1.11
CA GLY A 200 14.35 31.69 -1.60
C GLY A 200 13.56 31.42 -2.87
N GLN A 201 13.43 30.17 -3.29
CA GLN A 201 12.65 29.79 -4.46
C GLN A 201 11.19 29.59 -4.07
N ASP A 202 10.29 30.31 -4.75
CA ASP A 202 8.85 30.23 -4.52
C ASP A 202 8.11 29.41 -5.60
N LEU A 203 8.75 29.15 -6.75
CA LEU A 203 8.12 28.47 -7.87
C LEU A 203 8.54 27.00 -7.94
N VAL A 204 7.55 26.11 -8.05
CA VAL A 204 7.77 24.67 -8.24
C VAL A 204 6.91 24.12 -9.35
N TYR A 205 7.48 23.21 -10.12
CA TYR A 205 6.81 22.47 -11.17
C TYR A 205 6.33 21.11 -10.65
N VAL A 206 5.04 20.79 -10.86
CA VAL A 206 4.54 19.42 -10.70
C VAL A 206 4.74 18.69 -12.03
N ASN A 207 5.49 17.59 -12.01
CA ASN A 207 5.78 16.81 -13.21
C ASN A 207 4.52 16.36 -13.96
N SER A 208 4.60 16.24 -15.30
CA SER A 208 3.52 15.71 -16.13
C SER A 208 3.72 14.22 -16.43
N VAL A 209 2.70 13.41 -16.16
CA VAL A 209 2.70 11.96 -16.41
C VAL A 209 1.58 11.62 -17.40
N GLY A 210 1.94 10.91 -18.48
CA GLY A 210 0.99 10.61 -19.56
C GLY A 210 -0.21 9.77 -19.10
N ILE A 211 0.03 8.56 -18.59
CA ILE A 211 -1.04 7.65 -18.16
C ILE A 211 -1.33 7.88 -16.68
N THR A 212 -2.37 8.66 -16.38
CA THR A 212 -2.70 9.03 -15.01
C THR A 212 -4.21 9.08 -14.72
N CYS A 213 -4.55 9.12 -13.42
CA CYS A 213 -5.92 9.23 -12.95
C CYS A 213 -6.48 10.65 -13.18
N SER A 214 -7.80 10.79 -13.17
CA SER A 214 -8.47 12.07 -13.38
C SER A 214 -8.14 13.11 -12.30
N MET A 215 -7.85 12.68 -11.08
CA MET A 215 -7.47 13.58 -9.99
C MET A 215 -6.10 14.20 -10.23
N CYS A 216 -5.07 13.39 -10.48
CA CYS A 216 -3.71 13.90 -10.69
C CYS A 216 -3.57 14.72 -11.97
N ALA A 217 -4.32 14.38 -13.02
CA ALA A 217 -4.34 15.09 -14.29
C ALA A 217 -4.62 16.60 -14.15
N LYS A 218 -5.42 16.97 -13.15
CA LYS A 218 -5.78 18.37 -12.86
C LYS A 218 -4.57 19.18 -12.40
N TYR A 219 -3.70 18.56 -11.61
CA TYR A 219 -2.61 19.24 -10.91
C TYR A 219 -1.25 19.13 -11.61
N GLN A 220 -1.05 18.11 -12.45
CA GLN A 220 0.22 17.86 -13.12
C GLN A 220 0.55 18.88 -14.20
N GLY A 221 1.82 19.04 -14.57
CA GLY A 221 2.26 19.86 -15.70
C GLY A 221 1.97 21.34 -15.53
N ARG A 222 2.20 21.87 -14.34
CA ARG A 222 1.98 23.28 -13.97
C ARG A 222 3.09 23.73 -13.04
N VAL A 223 3.46 25.00 -13.14
CA VAL A 223 4.25 25.70 -12.13
C VAL A 223 3.28 26.34 -11.13
N TYR A 224 3.63 26.25 -9.85
CA TYR A 224 2.87 26.82 -8.74
C TYR A 224 3.77 27.75 -7.92
N SER A 225 3.15 28.79 -7.36
CA SER A 225 3.74 29.59 -6.29
C SER A 225 3.46 28.91 -4.94
N ILE A 226 4.51 28.57 -4.19
CA ILE A 226 4.40 27.91 -2.88
C ILE A 226 3.68 28.82 -1.89
N SER A 227 4.12 30.07 -1.76
CA SER A 227 3.53 31.07 -0.88
C SER A 227 2.23 31.68 -1.42
N GLY A 228 2.05 31.66 -2.74
CA GLY A 228 1.03 32.41 -3.45
C GLY A 228 1.34 33.90 -3.60
N ALA A 229 2.57 34.34 -3.35
CA ALA A 229 3.00 35.72 -3.54
C ALA A 229 3.03 36.08 -5.03
N ASP A 230 3.55 35.19 -5.88
CA ASP A 230 3.51 35.39 -7.33
C ASP A 230 2.12 35.03 -7.89
N LYS A 231 1.33 36.06 -8.21
CA LYS A 231 -0.03 35.93 -8.74
C LYS A 231 -0.09 35.49 -10.19
N ARG A 232 1.04 35.42 -10.90
CA ARG A 232 1.10 34.88 -12.27
C ARG A 232 0.91 33.37 -12.27
N PHE A 233 1.19 32.70 -11.16
CA PHE A 233 1.03 31.26 -11.01
C PHE A 233 -0.07 30.91 -9.99
N PRO A 234 -0.76 29.77 -10.14
CA PRO A 234 -1.66 29.28 -9.12
C PRO A 234 -0.90 29.00 -7.82
N LYS A 235 -1.55 29.21 -6.67
CA LYS A 235 -0.99 28.84 -5.37
C LYS A 235 -0.93 27.32 -5.21
N LEU A 236 0.15 26.81 -4.62
CA LEU A 236 0.32 25.40 -4.29
C LEU A 236 -0.54 25.03 -3.07
N GLU A 237 -1.83 24.84 -3.27
CA GLU A 237 -2.76 24.43 -2.20
C GLU A 237 -2.62 22.93 -1.89
N LEU A 238 -2.47 22.09 -2.91
CA LEU A 238 -2.35 20.64 -2.78
C LEU A 238 -1.03 20.15 -3.36
N ARG A 239 -0.35 19.26 -2.63
CA ARG A 239 0.94 18.69 -3.01
C ARG A 239 0.78 17.20 -3.34
N PRO A 240 1.56 16.64 -4.28
CA PRO A 240 1.71 15.20 -4.37
C PRO A 240 2.27 14.63 -3.06
N PRO A 241 1.98 13.36 -2.73
CA PRO A 241 1.10 12.43 -3.44
C PRO A 241 -0.39 12.73 -3.20
N TYR A 242 -1.18 12.73 -4.28
CA TYR A 242 -2.64 12.96 -4.21
C TYR A 242 -3.44 11.71 -3.80
N HIS A 243 -2.82 10.54 -3.90
CA HIS A 243 -3.38 9.25 -3.54
C HIS A 243 -2.25 8.24 -3.29
N SER A 244 -2.57 7.07 -2.73
CA SER A 244 -1.60 5.97 -2.62
C SER A 244 -1.02 5.60 -3.99
N HIS A 245 0.26 5.24 -4.10
CA HIS A 245 0.92 4.93 -5.38
C HIS A 245 0.98 6.10 -6.38
N CYS A 246 0.88 7.35 -5.92
CA CYS A 246 1.06 8.53 -6.78
C CYS A 246 2.53 8.65 -7.21
N VAL A 247 2.74 8.89 -8.50
CA VAL A 247 4.08 9.03 -9.12
C VAL A 247 4.47 10.48 -9.36
N HIS A 248 3.62 11.43 -8.96
CA HIS A 248 3.89 12.85 -9.12
C HIS A 248 4.86 13.36 -8.09
N SER A 249 5.73 14.27 -8.50
CA SER A 249 6.76 14.91 -7.68
C SER A 249 6.74 16.42 -7.90
N LEU A 250 7.52 17.14 -7.08
CA LEU A 250 7.86 18.53 -7.31
C LEU A 250 9.29 18.63 -7.87
N SER A 251 9.52 19.69 -8.64
CA SER A 251 10.84 20.15 -9.04
C SER A 251 10.91 21.66 -8.87
N VAL A 252 12.08 22.20 -8.53
CA VAL A 252 12.28 23.65 -8.44
C VAL A 252 12.18 24.27 -9.84
N TRP A 253 11.47 25.38 -9.97
CA TRP A 253 11.37 26.14 -11.20
C TRP A 253 12.10 27.47 -11.04
N VAL A 254 13.19 27.66 -11.80
CA VAL A 254 14.02 28.88 -11.74
C VAL A 254 13.73 29.73 -12.96
N GLU A 255 12.92 30.77 -12.78
CA GLU A 255 12.49 31.65 -13.87
C GLU A 255 13.63 32.49 -14.44
N GLU A 256 14.58 32.91 -13.60
CA GLU A 256 15.65 33.87 -13.95
C GLU A 256 16.49 33.45 -15.17
N TYR A 257 16.67 32.15 -15.37
CA TYR A 257 17.45 31.59 -16.47
C TYR A 257 16.59 30.92 -17.55
N THR A 258 15.27 31.06 -17.45
CA THR A 258 14.32 30.51 -18.44
C THR A 258 14.00 31.57 -19.51
N PRO A 259 14.02 31.24 -20.82
CA PRO A 259 13.66 32.18 -21.86
C PRO A 259 12.27 32.79 -21.66
N ALA A 260 12.13 34.10 -21.89
CA ALA A 260 10.87 34.83 -21.64
C ALA A 260 9.65 34.21 -22.34
N ALA A 261 9.82 33.72 -23.58
CA ALA A 261 8.75 33.05 -24.31
C ALA A 261 8.28 31.75 -23.63
N GLU A 262 9.20 31.00 -23.02
CA GLU A 262 8.90 29.79 -22.27
C GLU A 262 8.20 30.12 -20.94
N VAL A 263 8.62 31.19 -20.27
CA VAL A 263 7.95 31.70 -19.06
C VAL A 263 6.50 32.10 -19.37
N GLU A 264 6.27 32.87 -20.43
CA GLU A 264 4.92 33.26 -20.86
C GLU A 264 4.03 32.05 -21.17
N GLN A 265 4.58 31.04 -21.86
CA GLN A 265 3.84 29.81 -22.14
C GLN A 265 3.55 29.02 -20.87
N THR A 266 4.52 28.93 -19.95
CA THR A 266 4.37 28.23 -18.67
C THR A 266 3.31 28.90 -17.80
N ILE A 267 3.22 30.24 -17.79
CA ILE A 267 2.15 30.97 -17.11
C ILE A 267 0.78 30.58 -17.70
N LYS A 268 0.63 30.57 -19.03
CA LYS A 268 -0.62 30.16 -19.69
C LYS A 268 -0.99 28.72 -19.34
N ASP A 269 -0.04 27.80 -19.48
CA ASP A 269 -0.25 26.38 -19.21
C ASP A 269 -0.59 26.12 -17.73
N SER A 270 0.05 26.84 -16.81
CA SER A 270 -0.16 26.71 -15.37
C SER A 270 -1.51 27.22 -14.92
N ASN A 271 -2.14 28.14 -15.66
CA ASN A 271 -3.44 28.73 -15.35
C ASN A 271 -4.62 28.13 -16.13
N ARG A 272 -4.41 27.07 -16.92
CA ARG A 272 -5.53 26.33 -17.54
C ARG A 272 -6.53 25.85 -16.49
N SER A 273 -7.81 25.68 -16.82
CA SER A 273 -8.82 25.29 -15.83
C SER A 273 -8.45 23.98 -15.10
N PHE A 274 -8.70 23.91 -13.79
CA PHE A 274 -8.53 22.69 -12.99
C PHE A 274 -9.66 21.66 -13.23
N GLU A 275 -10.73 22.06 -13.91
CA GLU A 275 -11.85 21.19 -14.26
C GLU A 275 -11.69 20.59 -15.66
N GLN A 276 -10.85 21.20 -16.51
CA GLN A 276 -10.59 20.75 -17.86
C GLN A 276 -9.87 19.39 -17.85
N GLU A 277 -10.37 18.45 -18.65
CA GLU A 277 -9.68 17.18 -18.90
C GLU A 277 -8.40 17.44 -19.71
N SER A 278 -7.25 17.16 -19.10
CA SER A 278 -5.94 17.36 -19.71
C SER A 278 -5.38 16.08 -20.35
N ARG A 279 -6.02 14.92 -20.12
CA ARG A 279 -5.56 13.63 -20.66
C ARG A 279 -6.15 13.40 -22.05
N THR A 280 -5.36 12.76 -22.90
CA THR A 280 -5.84 12.26 -24.20
C THR A 280 -6.76 11.06 -24.01
N GLU A 281 -7.66 10.81 -24.96
CA GLU A 281 -8.52 9.62 -24.96
C GLU A 281 -7.72 8.32 -24.89
N ALA A 282 -6.59 8.26 -25.60
CA ALA A 282 -5.66 7.13 -25.56
C ALA A 282 -5.12 6.88 -24.13
N ASN A 283 -4.72 7.95 -23.42
CA ASN A 283 -4.23 7.84 -22.04
C ASN A 283 -5.35 7.41 -21.08
N ILE A 284 -6.57 7.90 -21.27
CA ILE A 284 -7.74 7.49 -20.47
C ILE A 284 -8.04 6.00 -20.68
N LYS A 285 -8.09 5.56 -21.95
CA LYS A 285 -8.32 4.16 -22.31
C LYS A 285 -7.25 3.27 -21.70
N ARG A 286 -5.98 3.64 -21.84
CA ARG A 286 -4.85 2.87 -21.30
C ARG A 286 -4.87 2.83 -19.76
N TYR A 287 -5.19 3.94 -19.10
CA TYR A 287 -5.37 3.96 -17.64
C TYR A 287 -6.45 2.96 -17.21
N ASN A 288 -7.61 2.97 -17.86
CA ASN A 288 -8.72 2.06 -17.55
C ASN A 288 -8.36 0.58 -17.81
N GLU A 289 -7.57 0.29 -18.84
CA GLU A 289 -7.02 -1.05 -19.09
C GLU A 289 -6.12 -1.50 -17.93
N LEU A 290 -5.16 -0.67 -17.50
CA LEU A 290 -4.28 -0.98 -16.38
C LEU A 290 -5.06 -1.22 -15.07
N GLN A 291 -6.11 -0.42 -14.80
CA GLN A 291 -6.98 -0.66 -13.64
C GLN A 291 -7.71 -2.01 -13.73
N ARG A 292 -8.20 -2.38 -14.93
CA ARG A 292 -8.84 -3.69 -15.16
C ARG A 292 -7.85 -4.84 -15.00
N GLU A 293 -6.63 -4.71 -15.51
CA GLU A 293 -5.56 -5.71 -15.32
C GLU A 293 -5.22 -5.90 -13.85
N LYS A 294 -5.03 -4.80 -13.10
CA LYS A 294 -4.80 -4.85 -11.64
C LYS A 294 -5.96 -5.53 -10.91
N SER A 295 -7.20 -5.20 -11.27
CA SER A 295 -8.40 -5.85 -10.71
C SER A 295 -8.41 -7.36 -10.98
N ARG A 296 -8.14 -7.79 -12.22
CA ARG A 296 -8.06 -9.23 -12.58
C ARG A 296 -6.97 -9.98 -11.81
N LYS A 297 -5.80 -9.37 -11.62
CA LYS A 297 -4.71 -9.92 -10.79
C LYS A 297 -5.15 -10.06 -9.33
N ASN A 298 -5.80 -9.03 -8.79
CA ASN A 298 -6.35 -9.03 -7.43
C ASN A 298 -7.40 -10.12 -7.21
N GLU A 299 -8.34 -10.30 -8.14
CA GLU A 299 -9.36 -11.35 -8.06
C GLU A 299 -8.76 -12.75 -8.20
N THR A 300 -7.73 -12.90 -9.04
CA THR A 300 -6.99 -14.16 -9.14
C THR A 300 -6.26 -14.50 -7.84
N ARG A 301 -5.64 -13.52 -7.19
CA ARG A 301 -5.03 -13.71 -5.87
C ARG A 301 -6.07 -14.07 -4.80
N LYS A 302 -7.21 -13.37 -4.74
CA LYS A 302 -8.30 -13.72 -3.82
C LYS A 302 -8.82 -15.14 -4.05
N GLN A 303 -8.96 -15.55 -5.30
CA GLN A 303 -9.35 -16.92 -5.63
C GLN A 303 -8.29 -17.92 -5.17
N TRP A 304 -7.00 -17.65 -5.42
CA TRP A 304 -5.91 -18.49 -4.97
C TRP A 304 -5.90 -18.67 -3.44
N ILE A 305 -6.08 -17.60 -2.67
CA ILE A 305 -6.14 -17.68 -1.20
C ILE A 305 -7.27 -18.62 -0.75
N ARG A 306 -8.47 -18.50 -1.33
CA ARG A 306 -9.59 -19.41 -1.03
C ARG A 306 -9.27 -20.87 -1.33
N TYR A 307 -8.61 -21.12 -2.46
CA TYR A 307 -8.21 -22.47 -2.86
C TYR A 307 -7.16 -23.01 -1.90
N LYS A 308 -6.12 -22.23 -1.59
CA LYS A 308 -5.05 -22.63 -0.67
C LYS A 308 -5.56 -22.89 0.75
N ALA A 309 -6.58 -22.16 1.20
CA ALA A 309 -7.22 -22.38 2.49
C ALA A 309 -8.04 -23.67 2.54
N THR A 310 -8.61 -24.11 1.42
CA THR A 310 -9.47 -25.31 1.35
C THR A 310 -8.68 -26.57 0.96
N LEU A 311 -7.70 -26.41 0.08
CA LEU A 311 -6.86 -27.46 -0.51
C LEU A 311 -5.38 -27.04 -0.38
N PRO A 312 -4.82 -27.04 0.83
CA PRO A 312 -3.46 -26.54 1.07
C PRO A 312 -2.40 -27.33 0.32
N ASP A 313 -2.57 -28.64 0.19
CA ASP A 313 -1.58 -29.53 -0.45
C ASP A 313 -1.73 -29.55 -1.99
N ASP A 314 -2.95 -29.44 -2.51
CA ASP A 314 -3.21 -29.49 -3.96
C ASP A 314 -3.07 -28.13 -4.66
N THR A 315 -3.24 -27.03 -3.93
CA THR A 315 -3.18 -25.69 -4.53
C THR A 315 -1.72 -25.26 -4.73
N PRO A 316 -1.28 -25.03 -5.99
CA PRO A 316 0.09 -24.63 -6.28
C PRO A 316 0.38 -23.21 -5.78
N ASP A 317 1.61 -22.72 -5.97
CA ASP A 317 1.93 -21.31 -5.70
C ASP A 317 1.08 -20.35 -6.58
N LEU A 318 1.04 -19.07 -6.18
CA LEU A 318 0.23 -18.06 -6.85
C LEU A 318 0.62 -17.86 -8.32
N LYS A 319 1.90 -17.95 -8.67
CA LYS A 319 2.41 -17.75 -10.04
C LYS A 319 1.92 -18.86 -10.95
N GLN A 320 2.08 -20.11 -10.51
CA GLN A 320 1.61 -21.28 -11.22
C GLN A 320 0.08 -21.32 -11.29
N PHE A 321 -0.63 -20.98 -10.21
CA PHE A 321 -2.09 -20.86 -10.20
C PHE A 321 -2.59 -19.84 -11.23
N ALA A 322 -2.00 -18.63 -11.26
CA ALA A 322 -2.38 -17.60 -12.21
C ALA A 322 -2.12 -18.02 -13.66
N SER A 323 -0.96 -18.64 -13.93
CA SER A 323 -0.62 -19.18 -15.25
C SER A 323 -1.59 -20.26 -15.72
N ASN A 324 -1.89 -21.23 -14.86
CA ASN A 324 -2.83 -22.31 -15.13
C ASN A 324 -4.24 -21.79 -15.43
N LYS A 325 -4.69 -20.78 -14.67
CA LYS A 325 -5.99 -20.12 -14.87
C LYS A 325 -6.08 -19.39 -16.21
N VAL A 326 -5.05 -18.62 -16.56
CA VAL A 326 -5.02 -17.88 -17.85
C VAL A 326 -5.00 -18.83 -19.04
N ARG A 327 -4.27 -19.94 -18.93
CA ARG A 327 -4.13 -20.95 -20.00
C ARG A 327 -5.28 -21.95 -20.07
N GLY A 328 -6.17 -21.98 -19.07
CA GLY A 328 -7.25 -22.98 -18.99
C GLY A 328 -6.72 -24.42 -18.97
N THR A 329 -5.66 -24.71 -18.22
CA THR A 329 -5.04 -26.04 -18.24
C THR A 329 -5.95 -27.11 -17.65
N LYS A 330 -5.81 -28.37 -18.08
CA LYS A 330 -6.56 -29.51 -17.51
C LYS A 330 -6.41 -29.58 -15.98
N LYS A 331 -5.20 -29.38 -15.47
CA LYS A 331 -4.89 -29.32 -14.03
C LYS A 331 -5.69 -28.25 -13.29
N TYR A 332 -5.94 -27.09 -13.93
CA TYR A 332 -6.80 -26.07 -13.33
C TYR A 332 -8.25 -26.53 -13.25
N GLY A 333 -8.76 -27.19 -14.30
CA GLY A 333 -10.10 -27.79 -14.29
C GLY A 333 -10.27 -28.83 -13.17
N GLU A 334 -9.33 -29.76 -13.05
CA GLU A 334 -9.28 -30.77 -11.98
C GLU A 334 -9.25 -30.09 -10.59
N LEU A 335 -8.43 -29.06 -10.40
CA LEU A 335 -8.39 -28.28 -9.16
C LEU A 335 -9.73 -27.57 -8.83
N GLN A 336 -10.44 -27.06 -9.85
CA GLN A 336 -11.76 -26.47 -9.65
C GLN A 336 -12.80 -27.50 -9.22
N GLU A 337 -12.74 -28.71 -9.77
CA GLU A 337 -13.61 -29.83 -9.39
C GLU A 337 -13.35 -30.26 -7.95
N LEU A 338 -12.08 -30.45 -7.58
CA LEU A 338 -11.66 -30.75 -6.19
C LEU A 338 -12.16 -29.68 -5.22
N TYR A 339 -11.99 -28.41 -5.56
CA TYR A 339 -12.44 -27.29 -4.72
C TYR A 339 -13.97 -27.28 -4.55
N ARG A 340 -14.73 -27.58 -5.61
CA ARG A 340 -16.20 -27.68 -5.55
C ARG A 340 -16.62 -28.88 -4.69
N ALA A 341 -16.01 -30.04 -4.87
CA ALA A 341 -16.30 -31.25 -4.09
C ALA A 341 -16.03 -31.01 -2.60
N ALA A 342 -14.87 -30.44 -2.25
CA ALA A 342 -14.52 -30.10 -0.87
C ALA A 342 -15.55 -29.13 -0.25
N ASN A 343 -15.98 -28.09 -0.97
CA ASN A 343 -16.99 -27.16 -0.46
C ASN A 343 -18.39 -27.78 -0.33
N ILE A 344 -18.77 -28.70 -1.23
CA ILE A 344 -20.03 -29.45 -1.11
C ILE A 344 -19.99 -30.32 0.14
N GLU A 345 -18.89 -31.01 0.43
CA GLU A 345 -18.74 -31.78 1.65
C GLU A 345 -18.82 -30.92 2.91
N ILE A 346 -18.13 -29.77 2.92
CA ILE A 346 -18.20 -28.81 4.03
C ILE A 346 -19.64 -28.35 4.27
N LYS A 347 -20.41 -28.06 3.20
CA LYS A 347 -21.81 -27.64 3.32
C LYS A 347 -22.75 -28.76 3.74
N LYS A 348 -22.60 -29.97 3.18
CA LYS A 348 -23.46 -31.13 3.50
C LYS A 348 -23.30 -31.61 4.93
N LYS A 349 -22.09 -31.47 5.50
CA LYS A 349 -21.77 -31.87 6.87
C LYS A 349 -21.91 -30.72 7.87
N GLY A 350 -22.14 -29.50 7.37
CA GLY A 350 -22.19 -28.24 8.11
C GLY A 350 -23.59 -27.63 8.25
N GLY A 351 -24.61 -28.26 7.66
CA GLY A 351 -26.02 -27.84 7.69
C GLY A 351 -26.90 -28.77 8.51
#